data_AF-A0A8T6UU40-F1
#
_entry.id   AF-A0A8T6UU40-F1
#
_cell.length_a   1.000
_cell.length_b   1.000
_cell.length_c   1.000
_cell.angle_alpha   90.00
_cell.angle_beta   90.00
_cell.angle_gamma   90.00
#
_symmetry.space_group_name_H-M   'P 1'
#
loop_
_entity.id
_entity.type
_entity.pdbx_description
1 polymer ?
#
loop_
_entity_poly.entity_id
_entity_poly.type
_entity_poly.pdbx_seq_one_letter_code
_entity_poly.pdbx_strand_id
1 'polypeptide(L)' 'YQTLEGYISATGLDREDLCLGCVTGEYPTPLAQGMADEMKERFRKGYEAPGRIYELPSKQIS' A
#
# COMPACT_ATOMS: atom_id res chain seq x y z
N TYR A 1 -3.24 -12.63 14.30
CA TYR A 1 -2.93 -11.20 14.09
C TYR A 1 -1.89 -10.79 15.11
N GLN A 2 -0.89 -9.99 14.71
CA GLN A 2 0.07 -9.38 15.64
C GLN A 2 -0.30 -7.92 15.91
N THR A 3 0.22 -7.34 16.99
CA THR A 3 0.07 -5.90 17.24
C THR A 3 1.01 -5.11 16.34
N LEU A 4 0.66 -3.85 16.06
CA LEU A 4 1.53 -2.94 15.32
C LEU A 4 2.87 -2.74 16.06
N GLU A 5 2.84 -2.64 17.39
CA GLU A 5 4.07 -2.57 18.20
C GLU A 5 4.94 -3.81 18.06
N GLY A 6 4.31 -5.00 18.09
CA GLY A 6 5.03 -6.27 17.91
C GLY A 6 5.68 -6.33 16.53
N TYR A 7 4.97 -5.89 15.49
CA TYR A 7 5.51 -5.76 14.14
C TYR A 7 6.77 -4.89 14.09
N ILE A 8 6.68 -3.67 14.61
CA ILE A 8 7.79 -2.70 14.63
C ILE A 8 8.97 -3.29 15.41
N SER A 9 8.72 -3.83 16.62
CA SER A 9 9.79 -4.41 17.44
C SER A 9 10.51 -5.58 16.78
N ALA A 10 9.82 -6.37 15.95
CA ALA A 10 10.38 -7.53 15.27
C ALA A 10 11.29 -7.15 14.09
N THR A 11 11.15 -5.94 13.53
CA THR A 11 12.05 -5.47 12.46
C THR A 11 13.37 -4.92 13.02
N GLY A 12 13.40 -4.57 14.31
CA GLY A 12 14.55 -3.91 14.95
C GLY A 12 14.73 -2.44 14.51
N LEU A 13 13.73 -1.86 13.86
CA LEU A 13 13.71 -0.45 13.45
C LEU A 13 12.81 0.36 14.39
N ASP A 14 13.15 1.62 14.57
CA ASP A 14 12.26 2.58 15.21
C ASP A 14 11.05 2.87 14.30
N ARG A 15 9.95 3.34 14.90
CA ARG A 15 8.70 3.59 14.18
C ARG A 15 8.91 4.61 13.06
N GLU A 16 9.72 5.62 13.32
CA GLU A 16 9.97 6.74 12.42
C GLU A 16 10.80 6.33 11.20
N ASP A 17 11.58 5.25 11.33
CA ASP A 17 12.45 4.69 10.29
C ASP A 17 11.80 3.54 9.50
N LEU A 18 10.61 3.10 9.91
CA LEU A 18 9.85 2.03 9.25
C LEU A 18 8.62 2.60 8.54
N CYS A 19 8.52 2.41 7.21
CA CYS A 19 7.30 2.75 6.48
C CYS A 19 6.16 1.80 6.90
N LEU A 20 5.09 2.38 7.46
CA LEU A 20 3.91 1.65 7.93
C LEU A 20 2.69 1.80 7.01
N GLY A 21 2.86 2.39 5.81
CA GLY A 21 1.76 2.72 4.91
C GLY A 21 0.90 1.52 4.50
N CYS A 22 1.49 0.34 4.36
CA CYS A 22 0.75 -0.88 4.00
C CYS A 22 -0.25 -1.36 5.08
N VAL A 23 -0.05 -0.99 6.35
CA VAL A 23 -0.88 -1.44 7.48
C VAL A 23 -1.67 -0.31 8.13
N THR A 24 -1.23 0.94 7.98
CA THR A 24 -1.92 2.13 8.52
C THR A 24 -2.62 2.96 7.43
N GLY A 25 -2.15 2.88 6.18
CA GLY A 25 -2.53 3.79 5.10
C GLY A 25 -1.78 5.12 5.12
N GLU A 26 -0.85 5.33 6.07
CA GLU A 26 -0.04 6.54 6.20
C GLU A 26 1.35 6.33 5.60
N TYR A 27 1.59 6.98 4.47
CA TYR A 27 2.88 6.92 3.78
C TYR A 27 3.74 8.14 4.14
N PRO A 28 5.05 7.95 4.36
CA PRO A 28 5.92 9.02 4.84
C PRO A 28 6.21 10.11 3.80
N THR A 29 5.96 9.83 2.51
CA THR A 29 6.19 10.80 1.44
C THR A 29 4.86 11.34 0.89
N PRO A 30 4.74 12.66 0.65
CA PRO A 30 3.51 13.26 0.12
C PRO A 30 3.06 12.65 -1.21
N LEU A 31 4.02 12.27 -2.07
CA LEU A 31 3.73 11.64 -3.34
C LEU A 31 3.08 10.27 -3.15
N ALA A 32 3.66 9.40 -2.31
CA ALA A 32 3.10 8.07 -2.08
C ALA A 32 1.74 8.15 -1.36
N GLN A 33 1.58 9.09 -0.43
CA GLN A 33 0.29 9.35 0.21
C GLN A 33 -0.78 9.74 -0.82
N GLY A 34 -0.47 10.68 -1.70
CA GLY A 34 -1.38 11.12 -2.76
C GLY A 34 -1.78 9.98 -3.70
N MET A 35 -0.84 9.12 -4.10
CA MET A 35 -1.13 7.93 -4.93
C MET A 35 -2.05 6.95 -4.21
N ALA A 36 -1.83 6.70 -2.92
CA ALA A 36 -2.68 5.82 -2.12
C ALA A 36 -4.10 6.40 -1.96
N ASP A 37 -4.21 7.70 -1.72
CA ASP A 37 -5.49 8.39 -1.57
C ASP A 37 -6.30 8.39 -2.88
N GLU A 38 -5.67 8.68 -4.02
CA GLU A 38 -6.31 8.63 -5.34
C GLU A 38 -6.87 7.23 -5.64
N MET A 39 -6.05 6.19 -5.43
CA MET A 39 -6.49 4.82 -5.69
C MET A 39 -7.65 4.42 -4.76
N LYS A 40 -7.58 4.79 -3.48
CA LYS A 40 -8.66 4.56 -2.51
C LYS A 40 -9.95 5.26 -2.91
N GLU A 41 -9.86 6.49 -3.43
CA GLU A 41 -11.02 7.21 -3.97
C GLU A 41 -11.58 6.53 -5.21
N ARG A 42 -10.74 6.08 -6.15
CA ARG A 42 -11.17 5.34 -7.33
C ARG A 42 -11.93 4.07 -6.95
N PHE A 43 -11.39 3.27 -6.01
CA PHE A 43 -12.07 2.08 -5.52
C PHE A 43 -13.42 2.40 -4.88
N ARG A 44 -13.53 3.47 -4.08
CA ARG A 44 -14.81 3.94 -3.52
C ARG A 44 -15.83 4.33 -4.60
N LYS A 45 -15.36 4.82 -5.75
CA LYS A 45 -16.19 5.14 -6.92
C LYS A 45 -16.52 3.91 -7.79
N GLY A 46 -16.16 2.70 -7.34
CA GLY A 46 -16.46 1.45 -8.05
C GLY A 46 -15.42 1.03 -9.08
N TYR A 47 -14.22 1.61 -9.06
CA TYR A 47 -13.11 1.10 -9.87
C TYR A 47 -12.70 -0.29 -9.38
N GLU A 48 -12.60 -1.24 -10.31
CA GLU A 48 -12.00 -2.55 -10.06
C GLU A 48 -10.58 -2.56 -10.62
N ALA A 49 -9.60 -2.83 -9.76
CA ALA A 49 -8.23 -2.98 -10.23
C ALA A 49 -8.15 -4.21 -11.14
N PRO A 50 -7.36 -4.13 -12.22
CA PRO A 50 -6.98 -5.33 -12.95
C PRO A 50 -6.32 -6.31 -11.95
N GLY A 51 -6.47 -7.61 -12.20
CA GLY A 51 -5.79 -8.64 -11.42
C GLY A 51 -4.28 -8.42 -11.35
N ARG A 52 -3.58 -9.30 -10.64
CA ARG A 52 -2.12 -9.19 -10.51
C ARG A 52 -1.47 -9.20 -11.88
N ILE A 53 -0.32 -8.54 -12.04
CA ILE A 53 0.34 -8.40 -13.36
C ILE A 53 0.55 -9.72 -14.12
N TYR A 54 0.70 -10.83 -13.42
CA TYR A 54 0.88 -12.18 -13.97
C TYR A 54 -0.44 -12.93 -14.22
N GLU A 55 -1.57 -12.42 -13.74
CA GLU A 55 -2.92 -12.87 -14.07
C GLU A 55 -3.45 -12.18 -15.33
N LEU A 56 -2.79 -11.09 -15.78
CA LEU A 56 -3.18 -10.35 -16.97
C LEU A 56 -2.65 -11.03 -18.24
N PRO A 57 -3.45 -11.06 -19.31
CA PRO A 57 -2.98 -11.52 -20.60
C PRO A 57 -1.82 -10.63 -21.09
N SER A 58 -0.78 -11.26 -21.63
CA SER A 58 0.49 -10.63 -22.06
C SER A 58 0.37 -9.47 -23.07
N LYS A 59 -0.83 -9.22 -23.61
CA LYS A 59 -1.13 -8.13 -24.55
C LYS A 59 -1.53 -6.81 -23.89
N GLN A 60 -1.62 -6.73 -22.56
CA GLN A 60 -2.03 -5.51 -21.83
C GLN A 60 -0.86 -4.70 -21.24
N ILE A 61 0.40 -5.09 -21.51
CA ILE A 61 1.61 -4.47 -20.95
C ILE A 61 2.34 -3.61 -22.01
N SER A 62 1.63 -3.12 -23.05
CA SER A 62 2.18 -2.24 -24.09
C SER A 62 1.92 -0.76 -23.79
#